data_AF-A0A2K2B3P1-F1
#
_entry.id   AF-A0A2K2B3P1-F1
#
_cell.length_a   1.000
_cell.length_b   1.000
_cell.length_c   1.000
_cell.angle_alpha   90.00
_cell.angle_beta   90.00
_cell.angle_gamma   90.00
#
_symmetry.space_group_name_H-M   'P 1'
#
loop_
_entity.id
_entity.type
_entity.pdbx_description
1 polymer ?
#
loop_
_entity_poly.entity_id
_entity_poly.type
_entity_poly.pdbx_seq_one_letter_code
_entity_poly.pdbx_strand_id
1 'polypeptide(L)'
;MDSVDWEAVRQAETSEIASIIEARGQQTIIAGSIKGFLNRVVEMHKSIDLEWLRYAPPDDVKDYLLEFTGLGLKSVECVRLLSIQHVAFPVDINVAWIVFRLGWAPLKPLPGSLQFHLIEE
;
A
#
# COMPACT_ATOMS: atom_id res chain seq x y z
N MET A 1 -12.11 -24.26 -1.11
CA MET A 1 -11.12 -23.46 -0.38
C MET A 1 -10.27 -22.89 -1.49
N ASP A 2 -10.58 -21.67 -1.94
CA ASP A 2 -9.97 -21.08 -3.12
C ASP A 2 -8.57 -20.57 -2.74
N SER A 3 -7.67 -21.50 -2.44
CA SER A 3 -6.27 -21.18 -2.25
C SER A 3 -5.70 -20.88 -3.64
N VAL A 4 -5.64 -19.60 -3.96
CA VAL A 4 -4.84 -19.12 -5.09
C VAL A 4 -3.43 -19.68 -4.91
N ASP A 5 -2.90 -20.33 -5.95
CA ASP A 5 -1.53 -20.81 -5.96
C ASP A 5 -0.57 -19.63 -6.21
N TRP A 6 -0.13 -19.01 -5.12
CA TRP A 6 0.79 -17.87 -5.18
C TRP A 6 2.19 -18.26 -5.67
N GLU A 7 2.57 -19.53 -5.59
CA GLU A 7 3.84 -20.00 -6.15
C GLU A 7 3.74 -20.05 -7.69
N ALA A 8 2.63 -20.50 -8.24
CA ALA A 8 2.38 -20.39 -9.68
C ALA A 8 2.42 -18.93 -10.16
N VAL A 9 1.81 -17.99 -9.42
CA VAL A 9 1.88 -16.55 -9.74
C VAL A 9 3.33 -16.03 -9.68
N ARG A 10 4.12 -16.47 -8.70
CA ARG A 10 5.53 -16.07 -8.56
C ARG A 10 6.39 -16.57 -9.72
N GLN A 11 6.15 -17.79 -10.20
CA GLN A 11 6.90 -18.41 -11.29
C GLN A 11 6.45 -17.93 -12.68
N ALA A 12 5.19 -17.53 -12.84
CA ALA A 12 4.66 -17.01 -14.11
C ALA A 12 5.44 -15.80 -14.63
N GLU A 13 5.51 -15.64 -15.95
CA GLU A 13 6.20 -14.51 -16.55
C GLU A 13 5.52 -13.18 -16.19
N THR A 14 6.30 -12.12 -15.99
CA THR A 14 5.76 -10.81 -15.57
C THR A 14 4.77 -10.26 -16.61
N SER A 15 4.99 -10.56 -17.90
CA SER A 15 4.10 -10.21 -19.00
C SER A 15 2.75 -10.92 -18.92
N GLU A 16 2.70 -12.17 -18.45
CA GLU A 16 1.45 -12.91 -18.27
C GLU A 16 0.62 -12.28 -17.15
N ILE A 17 1.26 -11.98 -16.02
CA ILE A 17 0.60 -11.27 -14.90
C ILE A 17 0.07 -9.92 -15.39
N ALA A 18 0.88 -9.16 -16.14
CA ALA A 18 0.49 -7.86 -16.68
C ALA A 18 -0.71 -7.96 -17.64
N SER A 19 -0.75 -8.99 -18.49
CA SER A 19 -1.88 -9.21 -19.40
C SER A 19 -3.18 -9.50 -18.64
N ILE A 20 -3.12 -10.31 -17.57
CA ILE A 20 -4.29 -10.65 -16.75
C ILE A 20 -4.88 -9.40 -16.08
N ILE A 21 -4.05 -8.47 -15.63
CA ILE A 21 -4.48 -7.27 -14.88
C ILE A 21 -4.59 -6.01 -15.76
N GLU A 22 -4.57 -6.17 -17.09
CA GLU A 22 -4.54 -5.05 -18.03
C GLU A 22 -5.68 -4.05 -17.82
N ALA A 23 -6.89 -4.54 -17.53
CA ALA A 23 -8.08 -3.70 -17.30
C ALA A 23 -7.93 -2.70 -16.15
N ARG A 24 -7.00 -2.91 -15.20
CA ARG A 24 -6.76 -2.02 -14.07
C ARG A 24 -5.83 -0.84 -14.43
N GLY A 25 -5.04 -0.96 -15.51
CA GLY A 25 -4.03 0.01 -15.92
C GLY A 25 -2.77 0.05 -15.02
N GLN A 26 -1.64 0.53 -15.57
CA GLN A 26 -0.30 0.41 -14.95
C GLN A 26 0.15 -1.05 -14.71
N GLN A 27 -0.39 -1.97 -15.51
CA GLN A 27 -0.21 -3.40 -15.39
C GLN A 27 1.26 -3.83 -15.35
N THR A 28 2.13 -3.23 -16.15
CA THR A 28 3.56 -3.55 -16.16
C THR A 28 4.24 -3.25 -14.82
N ILE A 29 3.92 -2.10 -14.22
CA ILE A 29 4.47 -1.67 -12.92
C ILE A 29 3.94 -2.58 -11.82
N ILE A 30 2.64 -2.88 -11.85
CA ILE A 30 1.98 -3.67 -10.81
C ILE A 30 2.41 -5.13 -10.88
N ALA A 31 2.49 -5.72 -12.07
CA ALA A 31 2.99 -7.08 -12.26
C ALA A 31 4.42 -7.22 -11.75
N GLY A 32 5.30 -6.25 -12.06
CA GLY A 32 6.65 -6.20 -11.51
C GLY A 32 6.66 -6.10 -9.98
N SER A 33 5.78 -5.28 -9.41
CA SER A 33 5.65 -5.13 -7.96
C SER A 33 5.16 -6.41 -7.27
N ILE A 34 4.15 -7.09 -7.85
CA ILE A 34 3.64 -8.37 -7.35
C ILE A 34 4.75 -9.43 -7.36
N LYS A 35 5.45 -9.58 -8.49
CA LYS A 35 6.51 -10.58 -8.62
C LYS A 35 7.69 -10.28 -7.68
N GLY A 36 8.08 -9.01 -7.58
CA GLY A 36 9.10 -8.55 -6.64
C GLY A 36 8.74 -8.83 -5.19
N PHE A 37 7.49 -8.56 -4.80
CA PHE A 37 6.96 -8.87 -3.48
C PHE A 37 7.06 -10.36 -3.15
N LEU A 38 6.51 -11.22 -4.02
CA LEU A 38 6.49 -12.67 -3.80
C LEU A 38 7.91 -13.25 -3.71
N ASN A 39 8.82 -12.83 -4.59
CA ASN A 39 10.21 -13.27 -4.55
C ASN A 39 10.91 -12.85 -3.26
N ARG A 40 10.75 -11.59 -2.83
CA ARG A 40 11.35 -11.09 -1.58
C ARG A 40 10.82 -11.83 -0.36
N VAL A 41 9.52 -12.12 -0.30
CA VAL A 41 8.91 -12.89 0.79
C VAL A 41 9.50 -14.30 0.86
N VAL A 42 9.61 -15.01 -0.27
CA VAL A 42 10.21 -16.35 -0.30
C VAL A 42 11.71 -16.31 0.02
N GLU A 43 12.44 -15.29 -0.43
CA GLU A 43 13.86 -15.14 -0.12
C GLU A 43 14.10 -15.03 1.40
N MET A 44 13.30 -14.21 2.08
CA MET A 44 13.40 -13.96 3.51
C MET A 44 12.86 -15.10 4.37
N HIS A 45 11.68 -15.63 4.03
CA HIS A 45 10.90 -16.53 4.91
C HIS A 45 10.78 -17.97 4.41
N LYS A 46 11.34 -18.26 3.22
CA LYS A 46 11.28 -19.58 2.54
C LYS A 46 9.87 -20.10 2.23
N SER A 47 8.84 -19.28 2.46
CA SER A 47 7.44 -19.59 2.22
C SER A 47 6.68 -18.29 1.90
N ILE A 48 5.57 -18.41 1.18
CA ILE A 48 4.63 -17.29 0.94
C ILE A 48 3.59 -17.31 2.06
N ASP A 49 4.02 -17.01 3.29
CA ASP A 49 3.18 -16.90 4.46
C ASP A 49 3.45 -15.59 5.20
N LEU A 50 2.38 -14.88 5.55
CA LEU A 50 2.40 -13.59 6.22
C LEU A 50 1.52 -13.58 7.47
N GLU A 51 0.96 -14.72 7.90
CA GLU A 51 0.11 -14.79 9.09
C GLU A 51 0.85 -14.38 10.37
N TRP A 52 2.18 -14.54 10.40
CA TRP A 52 3.02 -14.10 11.51
C TRP A 52 2.91 -12.58 11.78
N LEU A 53 2.58 -11.76 10.78
CA LEU A 53 2.40 -10.31 10.94
C LEU A 53 1.26 -9.98 11.93
N ARG A 54 0.26 -10.86 12.08
CA ARG A 54 -0.85 -10.66 13.02
C ARG A 54 -0.37 -10.60 14.48
N TYR A 55 0.70 -11.32 14.80
CA TYR A 55 1.22 -11.48 16.16
C TYR A 55 2.45 -10.62 16.44
N ALA A 56 3.01 -9.99 15.40
CA ALA A 56 4.16 -9.10 15.54
C ALA A 56 3.75 -7.71 16.07
N PRO A 57 4.69 -6.96 16.71
CA PRO A 57 4.42 -5.60 17.16
C PRO A 57 3.92 -4.69 16.03
N PRO A 58 2.94 -3.81 16.27
CA PRO A 58 2.33 -3.03 15.20
C PRO A 58 3.29 -2.11 14.44
N ASP A 59 4.31 -1.57 15.10
CA ASP A 59 5.30 -0.68 14.47
C ASP A 59 6.26 -1.48 13.58
N ASP A 60 6.75 -2.64 14.04
CA ASP A 60 7.60 -3.54 13.25
C ASP A 60 6.88 -4.02 11.97
N VAL A 61 5.59 -4.35 12.07
CA VAL A 61 4.77 -4.72 10.90
C VAL A 61 4.66 -3.58 9.91
N LYS A 62 4.49 -2.36 10.41
CA LYS A 62 4.40 -1.17 9.55
C LYS A 62 5.70 -0.95 8.80
N ASP A 63 6.83 -0.97 9.51
CA ASP A 63 8.15 -0.77 8.92
C ASP A 63 8.46 -1.86 7.90
N TYR A 64 8.21 -3.13 8.24
CA TYR A 64 8.36 -4.26 7.32
C TYR A 64 7.56 -4.08 6.02
N LEU A 65 6.28 -3.70 6.12
CA LEU A 65 5.43 -3.52 4.94
C LEU A 65 5.84 -2.30 4.10
N LEU A 66 6.40 -1.26 4.72
CA LEU A 66 6.90 -0.07 4.03
C LEU A 66 8.20 -0.32 3.24
N GLU A 67 8.94 -1.38 3.54
CA GLU A 67 10.12 -1.77 2.75
C GLU A 67 9.77 -2.26 1.34
N PHE A 68 8.54 -2.71 1.11
CA PHE A 68 8.13 -3.22 -0.19
C PHE A 68 7.81 -2.09 -1.16
N THR A 69 8.54 -2.05 -2.27
CA THR A 69 8.30 -1.10 -3.35
C THR A 69 6.87 -1.25 -3.88
N GLY A 70 6.14 -0.14 -3.97
CA GLY A 70 4.73 -0.10 -4.38
C GLY A 70 3.72 -0.05 -3.21
N LEU A 71 4.15 -0.28 -1.97
CA LEU A 71 3.32 -0.08 -0.78
C LEU A 71 3.66 1.24 -0.09
N GLY A 72 2.80 2.24 -0.31
CA GLY A 72 2.85 3.50 0.44
C GLY A 72 2.15 3.41 1.79
N LEU A 73 2.36 4.42 2.64
CA LEU A 73 1.80 4.51 3.99
C LEU A 73 0.30 4.22 4.05
N LYS A 74 -0.51 4.83 3.15
CA LYS A 74 -1.95 4.55 3.09
C LYS A 74 -2.24 3.06 2.90
N SER A 75 -1.59 2.42 1.94
CA SER A 75 -1.80 1.01 1.61
C SER A 75 -1.39 0.11 2.78
N VAL A 76 -0.25 0.41 3.42
CA VAL A 76 0.21 -0.32 4.60
C VAL A 76 -0.79 -0.21 5.74
N GLU A 77 -1.29 0.98 6.05
CA GLU A 77 -2.31 1.17 7.08
C GLU A 77 -3.63 0.46 6.73
N CYS A 78 -4.01 0.38 5.45
CA CYS A 78 -5.16 -0.43 5.02
C CYS A 78 -4.94 -1.92 5.27
N VAL A 79 -3.76 -2.46 4.96
CA VAL A 79 -3.44 -3.89 5.21
C VAL A 79 -3.43 -4.18 6.71
N ARG A 80 -2.80 -3.30 7.50
CA ARG A 80 -2.78 -3.40 8.96
C ARG A 80 -4.18 -3.43 9.55
N LEU A 81 -5.06 -2.52 9.11
CA LEU A 81 -6.43 -2.42 9.61
C LEU A 81 -7.32 -3.59 9.14
N LEU A 82 -7.34 -3.87 7.83
CA LEU A 82 -8.36 -4.73 7.21
C LEU A 82 -7.97 -6.21 7.19
N SER A 83 -6.68 -6.51 7.01
CA SER A 83 -6.20 -7.89 6.86
C SER A 83 -5.57 -8.42 8.14
N ILE A 84 -4.68 -7.64 8.74
CA ILE A 84 -3.88 -8.04 9.91
C ILE A 84 -4.66 -7.80 11.22
N GLN A 85 -5.67 -6.93 11.21
CA GLN A 85 -6.51 -6.55 12.35
C GLN A 85 -5.75 -5.83 13.47
N HIS A 86 -4.73 -5.06 13.10
CA HIS A 86 -4.08 -4.11 13.99
C HIS A 86 -4.90 -2.83 14.11
N VAL A 87 -4.74 -2.11 15.23
CA VAL A 87 -5.27 -0.75 15.37
C VAL A 87 -4.47 0.17 14.44
N ALA A 88 -5.08 0.57 13.34
CA ALA A 88 -4.49 1.38 12.28
C ALA A 88 -5.52 2.36 11.72
N PHE A 89 -5.05 3.47 11.13
CA PHE A 89 -5.93 4.52 10.61
C PHE A 89 -5.46 4.95 9.20
N PRO A 90 -5.92 4.27 8.14
CA PRO A 90 -5.60 4.65 6.78
C PRO A 90 -6.30 5.96 6.42
N VAL A 91 -5.51 7.00 6.12
CA VAL A 91 -6.00 8.29 5.67
C VAL A 91 -5.86 8.39 4.16
N ASP A 92 -6.98 8.58 3.48
CA ASP A 92 -7.02 8.96 2.07
C ASP A 92 -7.42 10.41 1.87
N ILE A 93 -7.55 10.83 0.61
CA ILE A 93 -7.90 12.21 0.27
C ILE A 93 -9.27 12.62 0.80
N ASN A 94 -10.24 11.70 0.83
CA ASN A 94 -11.60 11.99 1.30
C ASN A 94 -11.63 12.12 2.83
N VAL A 95 -10.97 11.20 3.53
CA VAL A 95 -10.78 11.28 4.98
C VAL A 95 -10.09 12.60 5.34
N ALA A 96 -8.99 12.92 4.66
CA ALA A 96 -8.27 14.18 4.88
C ALA A 96 -9.17 15.40 4.65
N TRP A 97 -9.92 15.44 3.55
CA TRP A 97 -10.84 16.54 3.25
C TRP A 97 -11.93 16.71 4.29
N ILE A 98 -12.55 15.63 4.76
CA ILE A 98 -13.58 15.70 5.80
C ILE A 98 -12.98 16.24 7.10
N VAL A 99 -11.85 15.68 7.54
CA VAL A 99 -11.15 16.09 8.77
C VAL A 99 -10.75 17.57 8.71
N PHE A 100 -10.26 18.05 7.57
CA PHE A 100 -9.94 19.48 7.39
C PHE A 100 -11.19 20.36 7.37
N ARG A 101 -12.26 19.97 6.66
CA ARG A 101 -13.51 20.75 6.59
C ARG A 101 -14.20 20.86 7.93
N LEU A 102 -14.09 19.84 8.77
CA LEU A 102 -14.63 19.83 10.14
C LEU A 102 -13.73 20.56 11.15
N GLY A 103 -12.55 21.04 10.72
CA GLY A 103 -11.60 21.71 11.60
C GLY A 103 -10.91 20.79 12.61
N TRP A 104 -10.90 19.48 12.35
CA TRP A 104 -10.29 18.48 13.24
C TRP A 104 -8.78 18.37 13.07
N ALA A 105 -8.25 18.78 11.92
CA ALA A 105 -6.82 18.94 11.67
C ALA A 105 -6.55 20.30 11.00
N PRO A 106 -5.36 20.89 11.22
CA PRO A 106 -5.00 22.14 10.57
C PRO A 106 -4.71 21.91 9.09
N LEU A 107 -5.27 22.75 8.22
CA LEU A 107 -4.77 22.88 6.85
C LEU A 107 -3.33 23.39 6.95
N LYS A 108 -2.36 22.62 6.43
CA LYS A 108 -1.01 23.17 6.27
C LYS A 108 -1.13 24.36 5.30
N PRO A 109 -0.66 25.56 5.69
CA PRO A 109 -0.55 26.64 4.73
C PRO A 109 0.38 26.20 3.60
N LEU A 110 0.13 26.72 2.39
CA LEU A 110 1.01 26.48 1.25
C LEU A 110 2.46 26.86 1.62
N PRO A 111 3.48 26.21 1.04
CA PRO A 111 4.87 26.63 1.22
C PRO A 111 5.03 28.05 0.69
N GLY A 112 5.49 28.97 1.56
CA GLY A 112 5.40 30.40 1.32
C GLY A 112 4.00 30.89 1.63
N SER A 113 3.88 31.93 2.44
CA SER A 113 2.63 32.57 2.89
C SER A 113 1.82 33.22 1.76
N LEU A 114 1.67 32.54 0.63
CA LEU A 114 0.90 32.96 -0.52
C LEU A 114 -0.57 32.67 -0.21
N GLN A 115 -1.29 33.74 0.09
CA GLN A 115 -2.74 33.69 0.21
C GLN A 115 -3.31 33.49 -1.20
N PHE A 116 -4.28 32.60 -1.36
CA PHE A 116 -4.86 32.23 -2.67
C PHE A 116 -5.33 33.42 -3.52
N HIS A 117 -5.69 34.53 -2.89
CA HIS A 117 -6.15 35.76 -3.54
C HIS A 117 -5.03 36.69 -4.02
N LEU A 118 -3.76 36.29 -3.87
CA LEU A 118 -2.58 37.00 -4.37
C LEU A 118 -1.95 36.32 -5.60
N ILE A 119 -2.61 35.29 -6.14
CA ILE A 119 -2.24 34.68 -7.42
C ILE A 119 -2.84 35.58 -8.50
N GLU A 120 -2.03 36.47 -9.08
CA GLU A 120 -2.37 37.17 -10.32
C GLU A 120 -2.44 36.15 -11.48
N GLU A 121 -3.41 36.31 -12.37
CA GLU A 121 -3.68 35.41 -13.52
C GLU A 121 -2.48 35.16 -14.43
#